data_AF-A0A7E5A1T6-F1
#
_entry.id   AF-A0A7E5A1T6-F1
#
_cell.length_a   1.000
_cell.length_b   1.000
_cell.length_c   1.000
_cell.angle_alpha   90.00
_cell.angle_beta   90.00
_cell.angle_gamma   90.00
#
_symmetry.space_group_name_H-M   'P 1'
#
loop_
_entity.id
_entity.type
_entity.pdbx_description
1 polymer ?
#
loop_
_entity_poly.entity_id
_entity_poly.type
_entity_poly.pdbx_seq_one_letter_code
_entity_poly.pdbx_strand_id
1 'polypeptide(L)'
;MARYHNLVVLLCFALLITQSQSTPVSKKLISCHDCLYVVRQLELVVKTGGLAAIEPEIEIACLAADVADPLCVFSFMAVFALLENLLSQGLPPRQICEAITFC
;
A
#
# COMPACT_ATOMS: atom_id res chain seq x y z
N MET A 1 -38.41 20.93 -46.14
CA MET A 1 -37.72 21.15 -44.84
C MET A 1 -38.12 20.03 -43.89
N ALA A 2 -37.28 18.99 -43.72
CA ALA A 2 -37.55 17.90 -42.76
C ALA A 2 -36.29 17.05 -42.48
N ARG A 3 -35.15 17.69 -42.18
CA ARG A 3 -33.86 17.00 -41.93
C ARG A 3 -33.29 17.21 -40.52
N TYR A 4 -34.11 17.63 -39.55
CA TYR A 4 -33.63 17.99 -38.21
C TYR A 4 -34.27 17.23 -37.04
N HIS A 5 -35.16 16.26 -37.30
CA HIS A 5 -35.83 15.53 -36.21
C HIS A 5 -35.08 14.28 -35.70
N ASN A 6 -34.08 13.78 -36.43
CA ASN A 6 -33.40 12.52 -36.08
C ASN A 6 -32.07 12.67 -35.32
N LEU A 7 -31.59 13.89 -35.07
CA LEU A 7 -30.30 14.09 -34.38
C LEU A 7 -30.42 14.27 -32.85
N VAL A 8 -31.57 14.71 -32.35
CA VAL A 8 -31.72 15.07 -30.93
C VAL A 8 -31.94 13.83 -30.03
N VAL A 9 -32.54 12.77 -30.55
CA VAL A 9 -32.88 11.58 -29.75
C VAL A 9 -31.66 10.69 -29.48
N LEU A 10 -30.62 10.73 -30.33
CA LEU A 10 -29.41 9.94 -30.14
C LEU A 10 -28.43 10.50 -29.08
N LEU A 11 -28.60 11.75 -28.65
CA LEU A 11 -27.67 12.40 -27.71
C LEU A 11 -28.03 12.18 -26.23
N CYS A 12 -29.23 11.71 -25.89
CA CYS A 12 -29.61 11.45 -24.49
C CYS A 12 -29.10 10.11 -23.94
N PHE A 13 -28.75 9.14 -24.80
CA PHE A 13 -28.27 7.83 -24.36
C PHE A 13 -26.78 7.81 -23.98
N ALA A 14 -26.01 8.86 -24.30
CA ALA A 14 -24.59 8.95 -23.98
C ALA A 14 -24.30 9.37 -22.53
N LEU A 15 -25.30 9.88 -21.79
CA LEU A 15 -25.11 10.46 -20.45
C LEU A 15 -25.55 9.57 -19.28
N LEU A 16 -25.99 8.34 -19.54
CA LEU A 16 -26.43 7.38 -18.50
C LEU A 16 -25.44 6.22 -18.28
N ILE A 17 -24.24 6.28 -18.87
CA ILE A 17 -23.13 5.37 -18.56
C ILE A 17 -22.16 6.03 -17.55
N THR A 18 -22.69 6.81 -16.62
CA THR A 18 -22.07 6.95 -15.29
C THR A 18 -22.82 6.02 -14.35
N GLN A 19 -22.79 4.71 -14.65
CA GLN A 19 -22.93 3.73 -13.59
C GLN A 19 -21.77 4.03 -12.65
N SER A 20 -22.13 4.62 -11.52
CA SER A 20 -21.35 4.63 -10.29
C SER A 20 -20.91 3.19 -10.07
N GLN A 21 -19.71 2.87 -10.57
CA GLN A 21 -18.99 1.69 -10.16
C GLN A 21 -18.70 1.97 -8.70
N SER A 22 -19.54 1.42 -7.83
CA SER A 22 -19.13 1.08 -6.48
C SER A 22 -17.88 0.23 -6.65
N THR A 23 -16.73 0.90 -6.61
CA THR A 23 -15.44 0.24 -6.56
C THR A 23 -15.55 -0.77 -5.43
N PRO A 24 -15.28 -2.08 -5.67
CA PRO A 24 -15.18 -3.00 -4.55
C PRO A 24 -14.21 -2.36 -3.56
N VAL A 25 -14.58 -2.31 -2.28
CA VAL A 25 -13.70 -1.85 -1.21
C VAL A 25 -12.42 -2.66 -1.36
N SER A 26 -11.45 -2.06 -2.04
CA SER A 26 -10.20 -2.72 -2.38
C SER A 26 -9.53 -2.86 -1.04
N LYS A 27 -9.39 -4.10 -0.56
CA LYS A 27 -8.51 -4.40 0.57
C LYS A 27 -7.22 -3.65 0.27
N LYS A 28 -6.90 -2.63 1.07
CA LYS A 28 -5.80 -1.73 0.78
C LYS A 28 -4.54 -2.59 0.95
N LEU A 29 -4.01 -3.11 -0.16
CA LEU A 29 -2.70 -3.73 -0.13
C LEU A 29 -1.72 -2.64 0.33
N ILE A 30 -0.80 -3.02 1.21
CA ILE A 30 0.34 -2.16 1.59
C ILE A 30 0.98 -1.68 0.30
N SER A 31 1.04 -0.37 0.11
CA SER A 31 1.66 0.16 -1.09
C SER A 31 3.18 0.07 -0.97
N CYS A 32 3.87 0.04 -2.11
CA CYS A 32 5.33 0.12 -2.14
C CYS A 32 5.86 1.35 -1.38
N HIS A 33 5.13 2.47 -1.43
CA HIS A 33 5.47 3.68 -0.67
C HIS A 33 5.39 3.45 0.85
N ASP A 34 4.32 2.81 1.32
CA ASP A 34 4.13 2.51 2.75
C ASP A 34 5.21 1.53 3.24
N CYS A 35 5.54 0.53 2.43
CA CYS A 35 6.63 -0.39 2.75
C CYS A 35 7.96 0.34 2.92
N LEU A 36 8.31 1.19 1.95
CA LEU A 36 9.56 1.95 1.98
C LEU A 36 9.64 2.84 3.22
N TYR A 37 8.51 3.43 3.64
CA TYR A 37 8.45 4.22 4.85
C TYR A 37 8.70 3.35 6.09
N VAL A 38 7.96 2.26 6.26
CA VAL A 38 8.08 1.36 7.42
C VAL A 38 9.51 0.80 7.52
N VAL A 39 10.05 0.26 6.43
CA VAL A 39 11.41 -0.31 6.42
C VAL A 39 12.46 0.72 6.77
N ARG A 40 12.33 1.98 6.34
CA ARG A 40 13.25 3.06 6.76
C ARG A 40 13.20 3.33 8.27
N GLN A 41 12.03 3.26 8.90
CA GLN A 41 11.93 3.40 10.35
C GLN A 41 12.62 2.23 11.05
N LEU A 42 12.39 1.00 10.58
CA LEU A 42 13.02 -0.19 11.14
C LEU A 42 14.55 -0.17 10.96
N GLU A 43 15.08 0.33 9.85
CA GLU A 43 16.52 0.52 9.69
C GLU A 43 17.12 1.45 10.75
N LEU A 44 16.41 2.51 11.12
CA LEU A 44 16.86 3.42 12.19
C LEU A 44 16.88 2.70 13.53
N VAL A 45 15.83 1.92 13.82
CA VAL A 45 15.73 1.10 15.04
C VAL A 45 16.87 0.08 15.11
N VAL A 46 17.18 -0.61 14.02
CA VAL A 46 18.29 -1.58 13.98
C VAL A 46 19.62 -0.89 14.26
N LYS A 47 19.82 0.34 13.77
CA LYS A 47 21.06 1.11 14.00
C LYS A 47 21.19 1.60 15.45
N THR A 48 20.09 1.82 16.17
CA THR A 48 20.12 2.40 17.53
C THR A 48 19.90 1.39 18.64
N GLY A 49 19.05 0.38 18.42
CA GLY A 49 18.63 -0.62 19.40
C GLY A 49 18.88 -2.08 18.98
N GLY A 50 19.32 -2.33 17.76
CA GLY A 50 19.56 -3.67 17.22
C GLY A 50 18.27 -4.38 16.75
N LEU A 51 18.42 -5.62 16.27
CA LEU A 51 17.31 -6.39 15.67
C LEU A 51 16.19 -6.71 16.67
N ALA A 52 16.52 -6.90 17.95
CA ALA A 52 15.55 -7.25 18.99
C ALA A 52 14.48 -6.15 19.24
N ALA A 53 14.73 -4.92 18.78
CA ALA A 53 13.81 -3.80 18.91
C ALA A 53 12.83 -3.68 17.71
N ILE A 54 12.96 -4.50 16.66
CA ILE A 54 12.15 -4.35 15.43
C ILE A 54 10.67 -4.64 15.70
N GLU A 55 10.36 -5.73 16.39
CA GLU A 55 8.98 -6.21 16.57
C GLU A 55 8.02 -5.15 17.14
N PRO A 56 8.30 -4.51 18.30
CA PRO A 56 7.43 -3.45 18.82
C PRO A 56 7.40 -2.21 17.92
N GLU A 57 8.44 -1.99 17.11
CA GLU A 57 8.54 -0.80 16.26
C GLU A 57 7.81 -0.94 14.92
N ILE A 58 7.45 -2.16 14.52
CA ILE A 58 6.54 -2.37 13.38
C ILE A 58 5.20 -1.70 13.63
N GLU A 59 4.66 -1.84 14.84
CA GLU A 59 3.37 -1.24 15.22
C GLU A 59 3.44 0.28 15.14
N ILE A 60 4.49 0.88 15.70
CA ILE A 60 4.71 2.33 15.70
C ILE A 60 4.93 2.86 14.28
N ALA A 61 5.74 2.18 13.47
CA ALA A 61 6.01 2.57 12.09
C ALA A 61 4.75 2.48 11.21
N CYS A 62 3.92 1.45 11.41
CA CYS A 62 2.64 1.32 10.72
C CYS A 62 1.68 2.46 11.10
N LEU A 63 1.55 2.77 12.40
CA LEU A 63 0.72 3.90 12.87
C LEU A 63 1.17 5.24 12.27
N ALA A 64 2.49 5.46 12.18
CA ALA A 64 3.06 6.71 11.67
C ALA A 64 2.95 6.86 10.14
N ALA A 65 2.79 5.77 9.40
CA ALA A 65 2.68 5.79 7.94
C ALA A 65 1.33 6.34 7.42
N ASP A 66 0.45 6.88 8.29
CA ASP A 66 -0.99 7.04 8.05
C ASP A 66 -1.66 5.72 7.60
N VAL A 67 -0.99 4.61 7.89
CA VAL A 67 -1.45 3.24 7.72
C VAL A 67 -1.67 2.65 9.11
N ALA A 68 -2.52 3.32 9.90
CA ALA A 68 -3.26 2.70 11.00
C ALA A 68 -4.25 1.64 10.45
N ASP A 69 -3.82 0.89 9.44
CA ASP A 69 -4.46 -0.27 8.89
C ASP A 69 -3.91 -1.46 9.67
N PRO A 70 -4.76 -2.20 10.39
CA PRO A 70 -4.39 -3.48 10.99
C PRO A 70 -3.69 -4.43 9.99
N LEU A 71 -3.95 -4.26 8.69
CA LEU A 71 -3.25 -4.99 7.62
C LEU A 71 -1.75 -4.67 7.55
N CYS A 72 -1.32 -3.45 7.91
CA CYS A 72 0.10 -3.10 7.93
C CYS A 72 0.86 -4.00 8.91
N VAL A 73 0.46 -3.95 10.18
CA VAL A 73 1.10 -4.74 11.24
C VAL A 73 1.00 -6.22 10.90
N PHE A 74 -0.19 -6.71 10.52
CA PHE A 74 -0.38 -8.11 10.16
C PHE A 74 0.56 -8.56 9.03
N SER A 75 0.70 -7.79 7.95
CA SER A 75 1.51 -8.20 6.81
C SER A 75 3.00 -8.18 7.14
N PHE A 76 3.48 -7.19 7.89
CA PHE A 76 4.88 -7.13 8.33
C PHE A 76 5.21 -8.24 9.33
N MET A 77 4.30 -8.54 10.26
CA MET A 77 4.44 -9.66 11.19
C MET A 77 4.44 -11.02 10.47
N ALA A 78 3.64 -11.17 9.40
CA ALA A 78 3.61 -12.39 8.59
C ALA A 78 4.94 -12.69 7.87
N VAL A 79 5.73 -11.65 7.58
CA VAL A 79 7.05 -11.77 6.93
C VAL A 79 8.20 -11.45 7.89
N PHE A 80 7.96 -11.41 9.21
CA PHE A 80 8.91 -10.89 10.20
C PHE A 80 10.27 -11.58 10.15
N ALA A 81 10.32 -12.91 10.13
CA ALA A 81 11.59 -13.66 10.07
C ALA A 81 12.40 -13.35 8.80
N LEU A 82 11.73 -13.13 7.67
CA LEU A 82 12.38 -12.72 6.42
C LEU A 82 12.86 -11.27 6.53
N LEU A 83 12.02 -10.38 7.07
CA LEU A 83 12.35 -8.97 7.28
C LEU A 83 13.57 -8.77 8.17
N GLU A 84 13.64 -9.47 9.31
CA GLU A 84 14.81 -9.44 10.21
C GLU A 84 16.08 -9.89 9.49
N ASN A 85 16.01 -10.99 8.73
CA ASN A 85 17.14 -11.48 7.97
C ASN A 85 17.61 -10.47 6.92
N LEU A 86 16.68 -9.84 6.19
CA LEU A 86 17.00 -8.83 5.17
C LEU A 86 17.58 -7.55 5.80
N LEU A 87 17.05 -7.11 6.93
CA LEU A 87 17.57 -5.97 7.69
C LEU A 87 18.97 -6.25 8.26
N SER A 88 19.22 -7.47 8.75
CA SER A 88 20.54 -7.88 9.27
C SER A 88 21.64 -7.88 8.20
N GLN A 89 21.28 -8.07 6.94
CA GLN A 89 22.18 -8.01 5.79
C GLN A 89 22.49 -6.57 5.36
N GLY A 90 21.85 -5.56 5.96
CA GLY A 90 22.02 -4.16 5.60
C GLY A 90 21.55 -3.82 4.19
N LEU A 91 20.53 -4.54 3.70
CA LEU A 91 19.96 -4.30 2.38
C LEU A 91 19.22 -2.95 2.35
N PRO A 92 19.26 -2.21 1.22
CA PRO A 92 18.54 -0.95 1.11
C PRO A 92 17.02 -1.17 1.14
N PRO A 93 16.22 -0.23 1.65
CA PRO A 93 14.78 -0.42 1.88
C PRO A 93 14.00 -0.89 0.66
N ARG A 94 14.39 -0.43 -0.53
CA ARG A 94 13.74 -0.83 -1.78
C ARG A 94 13.93 -2.31 -2.10
N GLN A 95 15.13 -2.85 -1.90
CA GLN A 95 15.39 -4.27 -2.13
C GLN A 95 14.65 -5.13 -1.11
N ILE A 96 14.52 -4.66 0.13
CA ILE A 96 13.72 -5.34 1.15
C ILE A 96 12.25 -5.39 0.73
N CYS A 97 11.69 -4.26 0.32
CA CYS A 97 10.28 -4.18 -0.11
C CYS A 97 9.96 -5.01 -1.36
N GLU A 98 10.89 -5.08 -2.31
CA GLU A 98 10.81 -5.97 -3.48
C GLU A 98 10.88 -7.45 -3.07
N ALA A 99 11.75 -7.80 -2.11
CA ALA A 99 11.89 -9.17 -1.63
C ALA A 99 10.66 -9.68 -0.86
N ILE A 100 9.96 -8.80 -0.12
CA ILE A 100 8.72 -9.13 0.60
C ILE A 100 7.45 -8.85 -0.23
N THR A 101 7.58 -8.53 -1.52
CA THR A 101 6.49 -8.34 -2.49
C THR A 101 5.51 -7.21 -2.18
N PHE A 102 5.95 -6.20 -1.42
CA PHE A 102 5.18 -4.96 -1.23
C PHE A 102 5.55 -3.89 -2.29
N CYS A 103 6.70 -4.07 -2.92
CA CYS A 103 7.07 -3.59 -4.24
C CYS A 103 7.35 -4.83 -5.12
#